data_AF-A0A8C4PIB0-F1
#
_entry.id   AF-A0A8C4PIB0-F1
#
_cell.length_a   1.000
_cell.length_b   1.000
_cell.length_c   1.000
_cell.angle_alpha   90.00
_cell.angle_beta   90.00
_cell.angle_gamma   90.00
#
_symmetry.space_group_name_H-M   'P 1'
#
loop_
_entity.id
_entity.type
_entity.pdbx_description
1 polymer ?
#
loop_
_entity_poly.entity_id
_entity_poly.type
_entity_poly.pdbx_seq_one_letter_code
_entity_poly.pdbx_strand_id
1 'polypeptide(L)'
;MYNIFPSILHWLPGPHHRIFRNFAELRVFISEQIQRHRQTRQPGEPRDFIDCFLDQMDQVHFQEETLVMTTHNLFFGGTETTSNTLRYGLLILLKYPEVAGLRVQAELDAVVGRMRAPSLEDRGRLPYTNAVLHEIQRFISVVPLGLPRALTPDTHLRGHFLPKGTFVIPLLVSAHRDPTQFKDPNSFNPRNFLNNEGEFQSNDAFTPFALGKQMCLGTGLARSEIFLFFTAILQRFCLLPVGSPTNLDLTPQCTSLGNMPPAFQLRLVTL
;
A
#
# COMPACT_ATOMS: atom_id res chain seq x y z
N MET A 1 -5.45 -17.23 -13.55
CA MET A 1 -5.55 -18.60 -14.12
C MET A 1 -4.46 -19.53 -13.60
N TYR A 2 -3.16 -19.16 -13.65
CA TYR A 2 -2.08 -20.03 -13.13
C TYR A 2 -2.35 -20.54 -11.70
N ASN A 3 -2.79 -19.66 -10.80
CA ASN A 3 -3.10 -20.02 -9.41
C ASN A 3 -4.26 -21.02 -9.24
N ILE A 4 -5.11 -21.21 -10.27
CA ILE A 4 -6.25 -22.13 -10.24
C ILE A 4 -5.89 -23.47 -10.90
N PHE A 5 -5.11 -23.43 -11.98
CA PHE A 5 -4.72 -24.61 -12.76
C PHE A 5 -3.21 -24.68 -12.96
N PRO A 6 -2.39 -24.71 -11.89
CA PRO A 6 -0.95 -24.62 -12.01
C PRO A 6 -0.36 -25.81 -12.76
N SER A 7 -0.87 -27.02 -12.53
CA SER A 7 -0.36 -28.27 -13.12
C SER A 7 -0.48 -28.31 -14.65
N ILE A 8 -1.52 -27.67 -15.21
CA ILE A 8 -1.74 -27.60 -16.65
C ILE A 8 -0.96 -26.41 -17.21
N LEU A 9 -1.10 -25.24 -16.59
CA LEU A 9 -0.56 -24.00 -17.13
C LEU A 9 0.96 -23.91 -17.03
N HIS A 10 1.60 -24.66 -16.13
CA HIS A 10 3.07 -24.74 -16.05
C HIS A 10 3.73 -25.16 -17.36
N TRP A 11 3.07 -26.01 -18.15
CA TRP A 11 3.61 -26.50 -19.42
C TRP A 11 3.29 -25.59 -20.61
N LEU A 12 2.44 -24.58 -20.42
CA LEU A 12 2.01 -23.68 -21.50
C LEU A 12 2.78 -22.36 -21.46
N PRO A 13 3.19 -21.80 -22.60
CA PRO A 13 3.80 -20.48 -22.62
C PRO A 13 2.83 -19.42 -22.09
N GLY A 14 3.34 -18.44 -21.35
CA GLY A 14 2.49 -17.37 -20.83
C GLY A 14 3.20 -16.43 -19.86
N PRO A 15 2.51 -15.36 -19.42
CA PRO A 15 3.10 -14.32 -18.57
C PRO A 15 3.59 -14.84 -17.21
N HIS A 16 3.08 -15.97 -16.74
CA HIS A 16 3.51 -16.60 -15.49
C HIS A 16 4.98 -17.06 -15.54
N HIS A 17 5.50 -17.46 -16.70
CA HIS A 17 6.93 -17.76 -16.86
C HIS A 17 7.81 -16.52 -16.63
N ARG A 18 7.36 -15.34 -17.07
CA ARG A 18 8.05 -14.08 -16.80
C ARG A 18 8.00 -13.74 -15.30
N ILE A 19 6.88 -14.00 -14.63
CA ILE A 19 6.76 -13.82 -13.17
C ILE A 19 7.79 -14.70 -12.44
N PHE A 20 7.89 -15.99 -12.79
CA PHE A 20 8.86 -16.89 -12.16
C PHE A 20 10.31 -16.52 -12.44
N ARG A 21 10.62 -16.06 -13.66
CA ARG A 21 11.94 -15.56 -13.99
C ARG A 21 12.30 -14.32 -13.16
N ASN A 22 11.42 -13.33 -13.10
CA ASN A 22 11.63 -12.12 -12.30
C ASN A 22 11.80 -12.46 -10.80
N PHE A 23 11.02 -13.43 -10.29
CA PHE A 23 11.16 -13.92 -8.92
C PHE A 23 12.52 -14.58 -8.67
N ALA A 24 13.00 -15.39 -9.61
CA ALA A 24 14.33 -16.02 -9.54
C ALA A 24 15.45 -14.96 -9.58
N GLU A 25 15.36 -13.97 -10.47
CA GLU A 25 16.31 -12.86 -10.56
C GLU A 25 16.40 -12.07 -9.24
N LEU A 26 15.25 -11.74 -8.63
CA LEU A 26 15.24 -11.05 -7.34
C LEU A 26 15.82 -11.91 -6.20
N ARG A 27 15.57 -13.22 -6.20
CA ARG A 27 16.20 -14.14 -5.24
C ARG A 27 17.72 -14.17 -5.37
N VAL A 28 18.24 -14.20 -6.60
CA VAL A 28 19.69 -14.15 -6.84
C VAL A 28 20.27 -12.85 -6.27
N PHE A 29 19.68 -11.71 -6.60
CA PHE A 29 20.10 -10.41 -6.08
C PHE A 29 20.12 -10.35 -4.54
N ILE A 30 19.05 -10.83 -3.89
CA ILE A 30 18.96 -10.88 -2.43
C ILE A 30 20.04 -11.80 -1.85
N SER A 31 20.28 -12.96 -2.47
CA SER A 31 21.29 -13.91 -2.00
C SER A 31 22.70 -13.31 -2.09
N GLU A 32 23.00 -12.57 -3.16
CA GLU A 32 24.25 -11.80 -3.28
C GLU A 32 24.39 -10.75 -2.17
N GLN A 33 23.31 -10.02 -1.83
CA GLN A 33 23.35 -9.07 -0.71
C GLN A 33 23.59 -9.79 0.62
N ILE A 34 22.95 -10.92 0.88
CA ILE A 34 23.16 -11.70 2.11
C ILE A 34 24.62 -12.15 2.21
N GLN A 35 25.24 -12.61 1.12
CA GLN A 35 26.65 -13.00 1.12
C GLN A 35 27.57 -11.81 1.43
N ARG A 36 27.29 -10.62 0.87
CA ARG A 36 28.03 -9.39 1.24
C ARG A 36 27.87 -9.06 2.72
N HIS A 37 26.67 -9.24 3.28
CA HIS A 37 26.42 -9.00 4.70
C HIS A 37 27.25 -9.96 5.56
N ARG A 38 27.28 -11.25 5.24
CA ARG A 38 28.12 -12.24 5.96
C ARG A 38 29.59 -11.86 5.99
N GLN A 39 30.13 -11.29 4.91
CA GLN A 39 31.54 -10.91 4.81
C GLN A 39 31.90 -9.65 5.59
N THR A 40 30.93 -8.75 5.80
CA THR A 40 31.17 -7.40 6.33
C THR A 40 30.50 -7.15 7.68
N ARG A 41 29.71 -8.11 8.18
CA ARG A 41 28.97 -8.02 9.44
C ARG A 41 29.93 -7.96 10.63
N GLN A 42 29.60 -7.10 11.58
CA GLN A 42 30.28 -6.99 12.86
C GLN A 42 29.35 -7.48 13.98
N PRO A 43 29.78 -8.41 14.86
CA PRO A 43 28.94 -8.91 15.94
C PRO A 43 28.49 -7.78 16.89
N GLY A 44 27.19 -7.72 17.18
CA GLY A 44 26.61 -6.73 18.08
C GLY A 44 26.30 -5.37 17.45
N GLU A 45 26.62 -5.20 16.16
CA GLU A 45 26.37 -3.96 15.40
C GLU A 45 25.57 -4.26 14.12
N PRO A 46 24.31 -4.72 14.22
CA PRO A 46 23.50 -5.03 13.06
C PRO A 46 23.16 -3.74 12.28
N ARG A 47 23.44 -3.73 10.98
CA ARG A 47 23.21 -2.55 10.12
C ARG A 47 21.76 -2.43 9.65
N ASP A 48 21.12 -3.57 9.41
CA ASP A 48 19.77 -3.64 8.85
C ASP A 48 19.09 -4.98 9.16
N PHE A 49 17.94 -5.22 8.53
CA PHE A 49 17.16 -6.45 8.69
C PHE A 49 17.97 -7.73 8.40
N ILE A 50 18.87 -7.72 7.41
CA ILE A 50 19.63 -8.91 7.04
C ILE A 50 20.58 -9.26 8.18
N ASP A 51 21.33 -8.30 8.70
CA ASP A 51 22.22 -8.54 9.85
C ASP A 51 21.42 -8.98 11.07
N CYS A 52 20.32 -8.29 11.41
CA CYS A 52 19.44 -8.67 12.52
C CYS A 52 18.95 -10.12 12.40
N PHE A 53 18.65 -10.60 11.19
CA PHE A 53 18.24 -11.97 10.98
C PHE A 53 19.41 -12.95 11.08
N LEU A 54 20.58 -12.58 10.53
CA LEU A 54 21.82 -13.36 10.63
C LEU A 54 22.23 -13.58 12.10
N ASP A 55 22.01 -12.59 12.97
CA ASP A 55 22.23 -12.69 14.42
C ASP A 55 21.36 -13.76 15.10
N GLN A 56 20.22 -14.14 14.49
CA GLN A 56 19.27 -15.09 15.06
C GLN A 56 19.36 -16.49 14.44
N MET A 57 20.24 -16.72 13.46
CA MET A 57 20.30 -17.98 12.69
C MET A 57 20.60 -19.24 13.49
N ASP A 58 21.11 -19.10 14.73
CA ASP A 58 21.30 -20.24 15.63
C ASP A 58 19.98 -20.82 16.18
N GLN A 59 18.84 -20.16 15.91
CA GLN A 59 17.50 -20.60 16.29
C GLN A 59 16.82 -21.40 15.18
N VAL A 60 16.01 -22.40 15.55
CA VAL A 60 15.39 -23.41 14.66
C VAL A 60 14.63 -22.83 13.46
N HIS A 61 14.04 -21.64 13.60
CA HIS A 61 13.23 -21.00 12.54
C HIS A 61 14.02 -20.07 11.61
N PHE A 62 15.29 -19.79 11.89
CA PHE A 62 16.09 -18.80 11.17
C PHE A 62 17.05 -19.46 10.19
N GLN A 63 16.48 -20.02 9.12
CA GLN A 63 17.23 -20.65 8.03
C GLN A 63 17.52 -19.66 6.89
N GLU A 64 18.55 -19.92 6.09
CA GLU A 64 18.94 -19.05 4.97
C GLU A 64 17.82 -18.88 3.93
N GLU A 65 17.08 -19.95 3.61
CA GLU A 65 15.93 -19.85 2.73
C GLU A 65 14.83 -18.93 3.31
N THR A 66 14.63 -18.97 4.62
CA THR A 66 13.68 -18.08 5.31
C THR A 66 14.14 -16.63 5.24
N LEU A 67 15.44 -16.36 5.38
CA LEU A 67 16.00 -15.02 5.22
C LEU A 67 15.79 -14.48 3.80
N VAL A 68 16.13 -15.27 2.78
CA VAL A 68 15.94 -14.90 1.37
C VAL A 68 14.47 -14.59 1.09
N MET A 69 13.57 -15.50 1.50
CA MET A 69 12.15 -15.36 1.24
C MET A 69 11.49 -14.24 2.05
N THR A 70 11.92 -14.00 3.28
CA THR A 70 11.40 -12.90 4.10
C THR A 70 11.85 -11.56 3.53
N THR A 71 13.12 -11.43 3.16
CA THR A 71 13.65 -10.23 2.48
C THR A 71 12.90 -9.97 1.17
N HIS A 72 12.68 -11.01 0.36
CA HIS A 72 11.89 -10.90 -0.86
C HIS A 72 10.47 -10.38 -0.60
N ASN A 73 9.79 -10.93 0.41
CA ASN A 73 8.44 -10.52 0.77
C ASN A 73 8.38 -9.06 1.26
N LEU A 74 9.38 -8.60 2.00
CA LEU A 74 9.49 -7.21 2.44
C LEU A 74 9.64 -6.26 1.24
N PHE A 75 10.51 -6.59 0.27
CA PHE A 75 10.67 -5.79 -0.95
C PHE A 75 9.38 -5.74 -1.79
N PHE A 76 8.76 -6.90 -2.02
CA PHE A 76 7.54 -7.01 -2.82
C PHE A 76 6.37 -6.24 -2.18
N GLY A 77 6.12 -6.47 -0.89
CA GLY A 77 5.04 -5.84 -0.16
C GLY A 77 5.24 -4.33 0.05
N GLY A 78 6.47 -3.92 0.39
CA GLY A 78 6.81 -2.53 0.74
C GLY A 78 6.92 -1.58 -0.45
N THR A 79 7.27 -2.08 -1.64
CA THR A 79 7.51 -1.20 -2.79
C THR A 79 6.24 -0.92 -3.58
N GLU A 80 5.58 -1.97 -4.06
CA GLU A 80 4.54 -1.85 -5.09
C GLU A 80 3.27 -1.19 -4.54
N THR A 81 2.86 -1.54 -3.32
CA THR A 81 1.62 -1.04 -2.72
C THR A 81 1.70 0.44 -2.35
N THR A 82 2.80 0.89 -1.74
CA THR A 82 3.07 2.29 -1.44
C THR A 82 3.18 3.12 -2.72
N SER A 83 3.98 2.66 -3.68
CA SER A 83 4.16 3.35 -4.97
C SER A 83 2.83 3.54 -5.70
N ASN A 84 2.01 2.49 -5.82
CA ASN A 84 0.70 2.61 -6.47
C ASN A 84 -0.26 3.53 -5.71
N THR A 85 -0.23 3.52 -4.38
CA THR A 85 -1.04 4.44 -3.58
C THR A 85 -0.65 5.89 -3.85
N LEU A 86 0.64 6.20 -3.88
CA LEU A 86 1.13 7.55 -4.19
C LEU A 86 0.80 7.96 -5.63
N ARG A 87 1.01 7.07 -6.61
CA ARG A 87 0.68 7.32 -8.03
C ARG A 87 -0.80 7.62 -8.21
N TYR A 88 -1.69 6.82 -7.61
CA TYR A 88 -3.12 7.11 -7.59
C TYR A 88 -3.42 8.42 -6.88
N GLY A 89 -2.78 8.69 -5.74
CA GLY A 89 -2.95 9.93 -5.00
C GLY A 89 -2.71 11.13 -5.91
N LEU A 90 -1.57 11.18 -6.60
CA LEU A 90 -1.25 12.25 -7.55
C LEU A 90 -2.28 12.36 -8.68
N LEU A 91 -2.71 11.22 -9.26
CA LEU A 91 -3.74 11.20 -10.31
C LEU A 91 -5.10 11.75 -9.81
N ILE A 92 -5.49 11.38 -8.59
CA ILE A 92 -6.71 11.85 -7.93
C ILE A 92 -6.62 13.37 -7.71
N LEU A 93 -5.48 13.89 -7.26
CA LEU A 93 -5.30 15.33 -7.07
C LEU A 93 -5.42 16.11 -8.38
N LEU A 94 -4.94 15.56 -9.48
CA LEU A 94 -5.10 16.18 -10.81
C LEU A 94 -6.57 16.22 -11.26
N LYS A 95 -7.36 15.20 -10.90
CA LYS A 95 -8.80 15.15 -11.19
C LYS A 95 -9.62 16.04 -10.26
N TYR A 96 -9.17 16.21 -9.02
CA TYR A 96 -9.86 16.93 -7.96
C TYR A 96 -9.00 18.02 -7.31
N PRO A 97 -8.51 19.02 -8.08
CA PRO A 97 -7.57 20.02 -7.57
C PRO A 97 -8.17 20.88 -6.45
N GLU A 98 -9.42 21.31 -6.59
CA GLU A 98 -10.09 22.16 -5.59
C GLU A 98 -10.56 21.39 -4.35
N VAL A 99 -10.94 20.12 -4.54
CA VAL A 99 -11.40 19.26 -3.45
C VAL A 99 -10.24 18.71 -2.66
N ALA A 100 -9.05 18.53 -3.23
CA ALA A 100 -7.93 17.94 -2.51
C ALA A 100 -6.64 18.77 -2.62
N GLY A 101 -6.09 18.94 -3.81
CA GLY A 101 -4.74 19.49 -4.01
C GLY A 101 -4.54 20.86 -3.38
N LEU A 102 -5.36 21.84 -3.75
CA LEU A 102 -5.26 23.21 -3.27
C LEU A 102 -5.50 23.34 -1.77
N ARG A 103 -6.43 22.55 -1.22
CA ARG A 103 -6.76 22.58 0.20
C ARG A 103 -5.66 21.96 1.06
N VAL A 104 -5.07 20.85 0.61
CA VAL A 104 -3.90 20.26 1.27
C VAL A 104 -2.72 21.22 1.24
N GLN A 105 -2.47 21.88 0.10
CA GLN A 105 -1.40 22.87 0.02
C GLN A 105 -1.61 24.06 0.96
N ALA A 106 -2.83 24.59 1.03
CA ALA A 106 -3.17 25.67 1.95
C ALA A 106 -3.02 25.24 3.43
N GLU A 107 -3.41 24.01 3.77
CA GLU A 107 -3.22 23.47 5.13
C GLU A 107 -1.73 23.31 5.47
N LEU A 108 -0.93 22.78 4.53
CA LEU A 108 0.52 22.65 4.69
C LEU A 108 1.20 24.02 4.84
N ASP A 109 0.79 25.02 4.08
CA ASP A 109 1.28 26.40 4.21
C ASP A 109 1.05 26.96 5.60
N ALA A 110 -0.18 26.81 6.11
CA ALA A 110 -0.57 27.36 7.40
C ALA A 110 0.13 26.67 8.58
N VAL A 111 0.32 25.35 8.52
CA VAL A 111 0.78 24.55 9.67
C VAL A 111 2.28 24.27 9.64
N VAL A 112 2.82 23.99 8.45
CA VAL A 112 4.23 23.58 8.26
C VAL A 112 5.06 24.72 7.67
N GLY A 113 4.47 25.53 6.77
CA GLY A 113 5.15 26.55 6.00
C GLY A 113 6.08 25.95 4.93
N ARG A 114 6.97 26.76 4.37
CA ARG A 114 7.89 26.36 3.27
C ARG A 114 9.37 26.25 3.66
N MET A 115 9.71 26.62 4.90
CA MET A 115 11.10 26.72 5.37
C MET A 115 11.70 25.39 5.83
N ARG A 116 10.88 24.45 6.29
CA ARG A 116 11.30 23.11 6.73
C ARG A 116 10.52 22.03 6.00
N ALA A 117 11.06 20.81 5.92
CA ALA A 117 10.31 19.67 5.40
C ALA A 117 9.16 19.25 6.36
N PRO A 118 8.08 18.65 5.85
CA PRO A 118 7.06 18.03 6.69
C PRO A 118 7.65 16.86 7.48
N SER A 119 7.20 16.66 8.71
CA SER A 119 7.59 15.54 9.58
C SER A 119 6.37 14.77 10.05
N LEU A 120 6.57 13.56 10.59
CA LEU A 120 5.46 12.75 11.13
C LEU A 120 4.73 13.43 12.29
N GLU A 121 5.38 14.34 12.99
CA GLU A 121 4.79 15.13 14.09
C GLU A 121 3.73 16.12 13.58
N ASP A 122 3.84 16.57 12.32
CA ASP A 122 2.87 17.46 11.71
C ASP A 122 1.52 16.78 11.47
N ARG A 123 1.51 15.45 11.37
CA ARG A 123 0.33 14.68 11.01
C ARG A 123 -0.88 14.98 11.90
N GLY A 124 -0.69 15.12 13.21
CA GLY A 124 -1.79 15.43 14.14
C GLY A 124 -2.43 16.81 13.93
N ARG A 125 -1.73 17.73 13.25
CA ARG A 125 -2.15 19.11 12.99
C ARG A 125 -2.63 19.34 11.55
N LEU A 126 -2.68 18.28 10.74
CA LEU A 126 -3.09 18.32 9.34
C LEU A 126 -4.34 17.43 9.12
N PRO A 127 -5.49 17.76 9.74
CA PRO A 127 -6.69 16.92 9.68
C PRO A 127 -7.19 16.73 8.24
N TYR A 128 -7.13 17.74 7.38
CA TYR A 128 -7.58 17.64 6.00
C TYR A 128 -6.68 16.75 5.16
N THR A 129 -5.36 16.92 5.30
CA THR A 129 -4.36 16.06 4.66
C THR A 129 -4.54 14.60 5.08
N ASN A 130 -4.77 14.35 6.38
CA ASN A 130 -5.07 13.00 6.86
C ASN A 130 -6.33 12.43 6.21
N ALA A 131 -7.40 13.21 6.15
CA ALA A 131 -8.66 12.79 5.53
C ALA A 131 -8.49 12.47 4.04
N VAL A 132 -7.73 13.29 3.30
CA VAL A 132 -7.40 13.05 1.88
C VAL A 132 -6.60 11.76 1.71
N LEU A 133 -5.58 11.51 2.54
CA LEU A 133 -4.79 10.28 2.46
C LEU A 133 -5.61 9.02 2.75
N HIS A 134 -6.50 9.07 3.76
CA HIS A 134 -7.41 7.97 4.06
C HIS A 134 -8.40 7.74 2.92
N GLU A 135 -8.95 8.82 2.37
CA GLU A 135 -9.89 8.74 1.26
C GLU A 135 -9.22 8.20 -0.01
N ILE A 136 -7.96 8.54 -0.28
CA ILE A 136 -7.18 7.95 -1.39
C ILE A 136 -7.14 6.43 -1.20
N GLN A 137 -6.70 5.95 -0.04
CA GLN A 137 -6.57 4.52 0.23
C GLN A 137 -7.91 3.78 0.17
N ARG A 138 -8.99 4.37 0.71
CA ARG A 138 -10.35 3.82 0.67
C ARG A 138 -10.84 3.71 -0.78
N PHE A 139 -10.77 4.82 -1.51
CA PHE A 139 -11.32 4.95 -2.85
C PHE A 139 -10.66 3.98 -3.84
N ILE A 140 -9.32 3.90 -3.81
CA ILE A 140 -8.54 3.08 -4.74
C ILE A 140 -8.57 1.60 -4.36
N SER A 141 -8.73 1.30 -3.06
CA SER A 141 -8.71 -0.06 -2.51
C SER A 141 -7.57 -0.90 -3.12
N VAL A 142 -6.32 -0.51 -2.86
CA VAL A 142 -5.14 -0.99 -3.61
C VAL A 142 -5.02 -2.52 -3.69
N VAL A 143 -5.48 -3.25 -2.66
CA VAL A 143 -5.62 -4.73 -2.67
C VAL A 143 -7.09 -5.06 -2.37
N PRO A 144 -8.00 -5.02 -3.37
CA PRO A 144 -9.44 -5.00 -3.13
C PRO A 144 -10.00 -6.31 -2.56
N LEU A 145 -9.38 -7.44 -2.88
CA LEU A 145 -9.77 -8.77 -2.42
C LEU A 145 -9.04 -9.20 -1.13
N GLY A 146 -8.18 -8.34 -0.58
CA GLY A 146 -7.21 -8.74 0.45
C GLY A 146 -6.30 -9.88 -0.03
N LEU A 147 -5.61 -10.53 0.91
CA LEU A 147 -4.87 -11.76 0.65
C LEU A 147 -5.70 -12.98 1.08
N PRO A 148 -5.72 -14.07 0.28
CA PRO A 148 -6.42 -15.30 0.66
C PRO A 148 -5.93 -15.84 2.01
N ARG A 149 -6.88 -16.32 2.81
CA ARG A 149 -6.63 -16.98 4.10
C ARG A 149 -7.09 -18.43 4.02
N ALA A 150 -6.59 -19.29 4.90
CA ALA A 150 -7.06 -20.66 5.04
C ALA A 150 -7.43 -20.93 6.50
N LEU A 151 -8.52 -21.68 6.72
CA LEU A 151 -8.90 -22.11 8.07
C LEU A 151 -7.87 -23.11 8.63
N THR A 152 -7.45 -22.90 9.87
CA THR A 152 -6.47 -23.77 10.55
C THR A 152 -7.13 -24.93 11.30
N PRO A 153 -8.29 -24.74 11.97
CA PRO A 153 -9.19 -25.83 12.36
C PRO A 153 -10.52 -25.76 11.60
N ASP A 154 -11.31 -26.83 11.71
CA ASP A 154 -12.73 -26.81 11.37
C ASP A 154 -13.43 -25.71 12.19
N THR A 155 -14.31 -24.96 11.54
CA THR A 155 -14.93 -23.76 12.14
C THR A 155 -16.40 -23.66 11.78
N HIS A 156 -17.23 -23.18 12.70
CA HIS A 156 -18.61 -22.76 12.40
C HIS A 156 -18.68 -21.23 12.26
N LEU A 157 -19.15 -20.73 11.12
CA LEU A 157 -19.31 -19.30 10.86
C LEU A 157 -20.75 -19.00 10.44
N ARG A 158 -21.46 -18.17 11.22
CA ARG A 158 -22.85 -17.79 10.96
C ARG A 158 -23.76 -19.01 10.64
N GLY A 159 -23.62 -20.08 11.42
CA GLY A 159 -24.38 -21.32 11.24
C GLY A 159 -23.86 -22.29 10.16
N HIS A 160 -22.79 -21.95 9.44
CA HIS A 160 -22.22 -22.82 8.40
C HIS A 160 -20.96 -23.52 8.93
N PHE A 161 -20.88 -24.84 8.73
CA PHE A 161 -19.66 -25.61 8.97
C PHE A 161 -18.67 -25.41 7.82
N LEU A 162 -17.45 -25.04 8.16
CA LEU A 162 -16.34 -24.82 7.24
C LEU A 162 -15.18 -25.74 7.63
N PRO A 163 -14.80 -26.70 6.77
CA PRO A 163 -13.67 -27.58 7.03
C PRO A 163 -12.34 -26.82 7.10
N LYS A 164 -11.40 -27.35 7.88
CA LYS A 164 -9.99 -26.97 7.85
C LYS A 164 -9.47 -26.93 6.40
N GLY A 165 -8.65 -25.93 6.09
CA GLY A 165 -8.09 -25.73 4.76
C GLY A 165 -9.02 -24.98 3.79
N THR A 166 -10.27 -24.69 4.18
CA THR A 166 -11.15 -23.83 3.37
C THR A 166 -10.53 -22.45 3.17
N PHE A 167 -10.39 -22.04 1.90
CA PHE A 167 -9.90 -20.71 1.55
C PHE A 167 -10.99 -19.65 1.78
N VAL A 168 -10.61 -18.55 2.43
CA VAL A 168 -11.48 -17.41 2.71
C VAL A 168 -10.82 -16.16 2.17
N ILE A 169 -11.56 -15.42 1.34
CA ILE A 169 -11.10 -14.16 0.73
C ILE A 169 -11.80 -13.00 1.47
N PRO A 170 -11.09 -12.20 2.28
CA PRO A 170 -11.67 -11.04 2.93
C PRO A 170 -11.82 -9.90 1.90
N LEU A 171 -13.02 -9.74 1.35
CA LEU A 171 -13.33 -8.75 0.32
C LEU A 171 -13.26 -7.31 0.87
N LEU A 172 -12.05 -6.76 1.04
CA LEU A 172 -11.84 -5.43 1.65
C LEU A 172 -12.60 -4.31 0.92
N VAL A 173 -12.71 -4.40 -0.40
CA VAL A 173 -13.44 -3.42 -1.20
C VAL A 173 -14.92 -3.32 -0.83
N SER A 174 -15.54 -4.38 -0.31
CA SER A 174 -16.95 -4.29 0.11
C SER A 174 -17.10 -3.38 1.33
N ALA A 175 -16.17 -3.44 2.29
CA ALA A 175 -16.14 -2.52 3.43
C ALA A 175 -15.87 -1.08 2.97
N HIS A 176 -14.87 -0.88 2.10
CA HIS A 176 -14.52 0.44 1.59
C HIS A 176 -15.61 1.09 0.72
N ARG A 177 -16.51 0.29 0.14
CA ARG A 177 -17.63 0.75 -0.70
C ARG A 177 -19.00 0.64 0.00
N ASP A 178 -19.03 0.37 1.29
CA ASP A 178 -20.27 0.21 2.04
C ASP A 178 -21.01 1.57 2.19
N PRO A 179 -22.21 1.72 1.61
CA PRO A 179 -22.98 2.97 1.68
C PRO A 179 -23.52 3.29 3.08
N THR A 180 -23.51 2.32 4.00
CA THR A 180 -23.87 2.55 5.42
C THR A 180 -22.71 3.15 6.21
N GLN A 181 -21.48 3.02 5.71
CA GLN A 181 -20.25 3.47 6.39
C GLN A 181 -19.67 4.73 5.76
N PHE A 182 -19.83 4.91 4.43
CA PHE A 182 -19.26 6.03 3.69
C PHE A 182 -20.31 6.75 2.86
N LYS A 183 -20.29 8.09 2.87
CA LYS A 183 -21.14 8.93 2.02
C LYS A 183 -20.61 8.88 0.59
N ASP A 184 -21.50 8.65 -0.37
CA ASP A 184 -21.17 8.51 -1.79
C ASP A 184 -19.94 7.59 -2.02
N PRO A 185 -20.00 6.32 -1.60
CA PRO A 185 -18.83 5.44 -1.50
C PRO A 185 -18.09 5.23 -2.83
N ASN A 186 -18.75 5.48 -3.95
CA ASN A 186 -18.19 5.38 -5.30
C ASN A 186 -17.52 6.64 -5.82
N SER A 187 -17.62 7.76 -5.09
CA SER A 187 -16.95 9.02 -5.39
C SER A 187 -15.81 9.27 -4.42
N PHE A 188 -14.82 10.06 -4.85
CA PHE A 188 -13.76 10.53 -3.97
C PHE A 188 -14.26 11.73 -3.14
N ASN A 189 -14.34 11.57 -1.83
CA ASN A 189 -14.88 12.57 -0.90
C ASN A 189 -14.13 12.55 0.44
N PRO A 190 -13.16 13.46 0.67
CA PRO A 190 -12.42 13.52 1.93
C PRO A 190 -13.29 13.72 3.18
N ARG A 191 -14.52 14.23 3.04
CA ARG A 191 -15.45 14.37 4.16
C ARG A 191 -15.87 13.05 4.80
N ASN A 192 -15.61 11.91 4.16
CA ASN A 192 -15.77 10.59 4.75
C ASN A 192 -14.88 10.36 5.99
N PHE A 193 -13.85 11.19 6.18
CA PHE A 193 -12.90 11.11 7.28
C PHE A 193 -12.79 12.43 8.07
N LEU A 194 -13.83 13.26 8.02
CA LEU A 194 -13.93 14.52 8.76
C LEU A 194 -15.24 14.57 9.56
N ASN A 195 -15.17 15.07 10.80
CA ASN A 195 -16.37 15.42 11.56
C ASN A 195 -16.96 16.78 11.09
N ASN A 196 -18.03 17.25 11.74
CA ASN A 196 -18.70 18.49 11.36
C ASN A 196 -17.83 19.74 11.64
N GLU A 197 -16.88 19.61 12.56
CA GLU A 197 -15.94 20.62 13.00
C GLU A 197 -14.69 20.69 12.09
N GLY A 198 -14.55 19.75 11.15
CA GLY A 198 -13.42 19.67 10.22
C GLY A 198 -12.18 18.99 10.79
N GLU A 199 -12.30 18.32 11.94
CA GLU A 199 -11.25 17.49 12.51
C GLU A 199 -11.25 16.09 11.88
N PHE A 200 -10.10 15.45 11.88
CA PHE A 200 -9.96 14.09 11.36
C PHE A 200 -10.73 13.09 12.23
N GLN A 201 -11.58 12.29 11.59
CA GLN A 201 -12.32 11.21 12.24
C GLN A 201 -12.07 9.89 11.51
N SER A 202 -11.54 8.90 12.23
CA SER A 202 -11.35 7.55 11.69
C SER A 202 -12.68 6.82 11.53
N ASN A 203 -12.74 5.87 10.59
CA ASN A 203 -13.89 5.00 10.35
C ASN A 203 -13.44 3.54 10.44
N ASP A 204 -14.11 2.71 11.25
CA ASP A 204 -13.70 1.32 11.47
C ASP A 204 -13.81 0.44 10.22
N ALA A 205 -14.65 0.82 9.24
CA ALA A 205 -14.74 0.15 7.95
C ALA A 205 -13.51 0.43 7.06
N PHE A 206 -12.68 1.41 7.40
CA PHE A 206 -11.42 1.69 6.71
C PHE A 206 -10.35 0.65 7.07
N THR A 207 -10.20 -0.34 6.19
CA THR A 207 -9.36 -1.52 6.44
C THR A 207 -8.38 -1.81 5.29
N PRO A 208 -7.64 -0.80 4.75
CA PRO A 208 -6.76 -1.01 3.60
C PRO A 208 -5.58 -1.94 3.89
N PHE A 209 -5.27 -2.18 5.16
CA PHE A 209 -4.20 -3.05 5.63
C PHE A 209 -4.70 -4.39 6.18
N ALA A 210 -5.98 -4.72 5.92
CA ALA A 210 -6.72 -5.81 6.54
C ALA A 210 -6.77 -5.72 8.08
N LEU A 211 -7.41 -6.70 8.72
CA LEU A 211 -7.56 -6.80 10.17
C LEU A 211 -7.14 -8.17 10.70
N GLY A 212 -6.87 -8.22 12.01
CA GLY A 212 -6.60 -9.43 12.78
C GLY A 212 -5.14 -9.92 12.67
N LYS A 213 -4.92 -11.21 12.94
CA LYS A 213 -3.58 -11.83 13.05
C LYS A 213 -2.70 -11.73 11.79
N GLN A 214 -3.32 -11.50 10.63
CA GLN A 214 -2.67 -11.36 9.32
C GLN A 214 -2.85 -9.95 8.77
N MET A 215 -2.90 -8.95 9.66
CA MET A 215 -2.84 -7.54 9.25
C MET A 215 -1.46 -7.22 8.65
N CYS A 216 -1.40 -6.22 7.78
CA CYS A 216 -0.16 -5.86 7.11
C CYS A 216 0.94 -5.48 8.11
N LEU A 217 2.06 -6.20 8.04
CA LEU A 217 3.27 -5.92 8.83
C LEU A 217 3.79 -4.50 8.59
N GLY A 218 3.70 -4.01 7.35
CA GLY A 218 4.19 -2.70 6.94
C GLY A 218 3.25 -1.53 7.23
N THR A 219 2.15 -1.71 7.99
CA THR A 219 1.13 -0.65 8.20
C THR A 219 1.73 0.66 8.70
N GLY A 220 2.63 0.59 9.69
CA GLY A 220 3.30 1.78 10.23
C GLY A 220 4.18 2.47 9.19
N LEU A 221 5.04 1.70 8.53
CA LEU A 221 5.96 2.21 7.51
C LEU A 221 5.21 2.83 6.33
N ALA A 222 4.25 2.12 5.74
CA ALA A 222 3.49 2.61 4.59
C ALA A 222 2.72 3.91 4.92
N ARG A 223 2.10 4.00 6.11
CA ARG A 223 1.41 5.24 6.53
C ARG A 223 2.37 6.42 6.64
N SER A 224 3.57 6.19 7.15
CA SER A 224 4.62 7.21 7.26
C SER A 224 5.16 7.63 5.89
N GLU A 225 5.51 6.67 5.04
CA GLU A 225 6.01 6.92 3.68
C GLU A 225 4.99 7.69 2.84
N ILE A 226 3.74 7.20 2.81
CA ILE A 226 2.67 7.85 2.05
C ILE A 226 2.49 9.30 2.52
N PHE A 227 2.43 9.53 3.83
CA PHE A 227 2.28 10.87 4.38
C PHE A 227 3.47 11.77 4.02
N LEU A 228 4.70 11.33 4.29
CA LEU A 228 5.90 12.14 4.09
C LEU A 228 6.12 12.46 2.61
N PHE A 229 6.05 11.46 1.72
CA PHE A 229 6.24 11.71 0.29
C PHE A 229 5.13 12.59 -0.29
N PHE A 230 3.87 12.31 0.04
CA PHE A 230 2.74 13.10 -0.45
C PHE A 230 2.82 14.56 -0.02
N THR A 231 3.07 14.81 1.27
CA THR A 231 3.19 16.17 1.81
C THR A 231 4.44 16.87 1.28
N ALA A 232 5.59 16.20 1.19
CA ALA A 232 6.81 16.80 0.65
C ALA A 232 6.65 17.24 -0.82
N ILE A 233 5.96 16.43 -1.63
CA ILE A 233 5.66 16.79 -3.03
C ILE A 233 4.76 18.04 -3.07
N LEU A 234 3.63 18.04 -2.34
CA LEU A 234 2.69 19.16 -2.36
C LEU A 234 3.21 20.43 -1.67
N GLN A 235 4.16 20.28 -0.75
CA GLN A 235 4.85 21.40 -0.12
C GLN A 235 5.88 22.07 -1.05
N ARG A 236 6.27 21.44 -2.16
CA ARG A 236 7.26 22.02 -3.09
C ARG A 236 6.70 22.31 -4.47
N PHE A 237 5.66 21.58 -4.87
CA PHE A 237 5.18 21.60 -6.23
C PHE A 237 3.66 21.74 -6.30
N CYS A 238 3.20 22.54 -7.26
CA CYS A 238 1.87 22.49 -7.82
C CYS A 238 1.82 21.42 -8.92
N LEU A 239 0.75 20.62 -8.90
CA LEU A 239 0.54 19.54 -9.87
C LEU A 239 -0.35 20.04 -11.02
N LEU A 240 0.16 19.98 -12.26
CA LEU A 240 -0.61 20.35 -13.45
C LEU A 240 -0.76 19.14 -14.38
N PRO A 241 -1.96 18.88 -14.92
CA PRO A 241 -2.14 17.80 -15.88
C PRO A 241 -1.46 18.12 -17.22
N VAL A 242 -1.06 17.06 -17.92
CA VAL A 242 -0.72 17.12 -19.34
C VAL A 242 -1.98 16.79 -20.13
N GLY A 243 -2.62 17.79 -20.73
CA GLY A 243 -3.93 17.67 -21.38
C GLY A 243 -5.09 18.14 -20.50
N SER A 244 -6.32 17.77 -20.87
CA SER A 244 -7.53 18.21 -20.15
C SER A 244 -7.76 17.39 -18.86
N PRO A 245 -7.95 18.04 -17.69
CA PRO A 245 -8.29 17.34 -16.44
C PRO A 245 -9.60 16.53 -16.53
N THR A 246 -10.56 16.97 -17.37
CA THR A 246 -11.86 16.29 -17.55
C THR A 246 -11.73 14.89 -18.11
N ASN A 247 -10.61 14.59 -18.77
CA ASN A 247 -10.39 13.31 -19.44
C ASN A 247 -9.60 12.32 -18.56
N LEU A 248 -9.26 12.70 -17.33
CA LEU A 248 -8.53 11.81 -16.42
C LEU A 248 -9.47 10.70 -15.93
N ASP A 249 -9.18 9.46 -16.34
CA ASP A 249 -9.83 8.27 -15.85
C ASP A 249 -9.15 7.77 -14.57
N LEU A 250 -9.96 7.42 -13.56
CA LEU A 250 -9.47 6.82 -12.31
C LEU A 250 -9.71 5.30 -12.27
N THR A 251 -10.32 4.74 -13.31
CA THR A 251 -10.59 3.31 -13.40
C THR A 251 -9.27 2.56 -13.47
N PRO A 252 -9.07 1.48 -12.68
CA PRO A 252 -7.85 0.72 -12.73
C PRO A 252 -7.59 0.14 -14.13
N GLN A 253 -6.38 0.33 -14.65
CA GLN A 253 -5.96 -0.28 -15.91
C GLN A 253 -5.96 -1.81 -15.81
N CYS A 254 -5.65 -2.33 -14.61
CA CYS A 254 -5.68 -3.74 -14.29
C CYS A 254 -6.12 -3.92 -12.85
N THR A 255 -6.99 -4.91 -12.62
CA THR A 255 -7.38 -5.41 -11.30
C THR A 255 -6.94 -6.87 -11.23
N SER A 256 -5.81 -7.14 -10.57
CA SER A 256 -5.32 -8.51 -10.34
C SER A 256 -5.18 -8.79 -8.85
N LEU A 257 -3.96 -8.90 -8.33
CA LEU A 257 -3.71 -8.89 -6.88
C LEU A 257 -4.03 -7.50 -6.30
N GLY A 258 -3.77 -6.44 -7.07
CA GLY A 258 -4.09 -5.07 -6.70
C GLY A 258 -4.61 -4.26 -7.87
N ASN A 259 -5.10 -3.06 -7.54
CA ASN A 259 -5.55 -2.07 -8.51
C ASN A 259 -4.37 -1.22 -8.97
N MET A 260 -4.14 -1.17 -10.28
CA MET A 260 -3.08 -0.38 -10.91
C MET A 260 -3.65 0.88 -11.55
N PRO A 261 -3.09 2.08 -11.31
CA PRO A 261 -3.58 3.28 -11.96
C PRO A 261 -3.26 3.26 -13.45
N PRO A 262 -4.09 3.88 -14.31
CA PRO A 262 -3.74 4.10 -15.71
C PRO A 262 -2.43 4.90 -15.80
N ALA A 263 -1.67 4.66 -16.86
CA ALA A 263 -0.50 5.48 -17.14
C ALA A 263 -0.94 6.94 -17.38
N PHE A 264 -0.26 7.88 -16.74
CA PHE A 264 -0.55 9.30 -16.86
C PHE A 264 0.75 10.11 -16.79
N GLN A 265 0.66 11.36 -17.26
CA GLN A 265 1.75 12.33 -17.20
C GLN A 265 1.26 13.58 -16.46
N LEU A 266 2.18 14.24 -15.77
CA LEU A 266 1.92 15.48 -15.04
C LEU A 266 3.15 16.38 -15.11
N ARG A 267 2.93 17.68 -14.90
CA ARG A 267 3.99 18.67 -14.73
C ARG A 267 4.04 19.10 -13.28
N LEU A 268 5.23 19.12 -12.71
CA LEU A 268 5.51 19.67 -11.39
C LEU A 268 6.02 21.11 -11.58
N VAL A 269 5.32 22.07 -10.99
CA VAL A 269 5.73 23.48 -11.01
C VAL A 269 6.09 23.89 -9.60
N THR A 270 7.30 24.38 -9.39
CA THR A 270 7.76 24.82 -8.07
C THR A 270 6.90 25.97 -7.55
N LEU A 271 6.54 25.91 -6.27
CA LEU A 271 5.81 26.95 -5.54
C LEU A 271 6.76 27.97 -4.91
#